data_AF-A0A150PYQ0-F1
#
_entry.id   AF-A0A150PYQ0-F1
#
_cell.length_a   1.000
_cell.length_b   1.000
_cell.length_c   1.000
_cell.angle_alpha   90.00
_cell.angle_beta   90.00
_cell.angle_gamma   90.00
#
_symmetry.space_group_name_H-M   'P 1'
#
loop_
_entity.id
_entity.type
_entity.pdbx_description
1 polymer ?
#
loop_
_entity_poly.entity_id
_entity_poly.type
_entity_poly.pdbx_seq_one_letter_code
_entity_poly.pdbx_strand_id
1 'polypeptide(L)'
;MSAAARLFAVRLETVKALLARRLDENPLPVPDAVTPSDIPSVAELGPGDRVLAELDQDGFAFALHPADVPFFNRRSEKMPRLRYRLHVVLRRGYVCVRKRFIGQPRNAPASAHLYSLLGLFFYNEAAALLRLRDLPSVPRIRDLHLTTRTLFIDYVRGQTLQHQVAERGQKVLDIDLAPLGQLFDPERDRREIEAFASGGGEAHRGRIEEIVRAMNARGVAPLDVKLGNVLIGEKTGALYWVDFERAAIEGAPRYREQLAEHHDLVNRWFGLSLPGDGGA
;
A
#
# COMPACT_ATOMS: atom_id res chain seq x y z
N MET A 1 -17.88 20.66 -4.45
CA MET A 1 -16.62 21.13 -5.08
C MET A 1 -15.70 19.95 -5.30
N SER A 2 -15.15 19.84 -6.51
CA SER A 2 -15.20 18.60 -7.29
C SER A 2 -13.91 17.77 -7.26
N ALA A 3 -14.05 16.47 -7.53
CA ALA A 3 -12.93 15.55 -7.76
C ALA A 3 -11.91 16.07 -8.80
N ALA A 4 -12.30 17.00 -9.68
CA ALA A 4 -11.39 17.68 -10.60
C ALA A 4 -10.39 18.60 -9.87
N ALA A 5 -10.83 19.36 -8.86
CA ALA A 5 -9.93 20.20 -8.06
C ALA A 5 -8.94 19.34 -7.26
N ARG A 6 -9.40 18.21 -6.70
CA ARG A 6 -8.52 17.23 -6.06
C ARG A 6 -7.51 16.66 -7.05
N LEU A 7 -7.97 16.21 -8.22
CA LEU A 7 -7.10 15.69 -9.28
C LEU A 7 -6.03 16.71 -9.68
N PHE A 8 -6.42 17.97 -9.84
CA PHE A 8 -5.48 19.05 -10.16
C PHE A 8 -4.43 19.21 -9.05
N ALA A 9 -4.84 19.25 -7.79
CA ALA A 9 -3.93 19.38 -6.65
C ALA A 9 -2.91 18.23 -6.59
N VAL A 10 -3.35 16.96 -6.68
CA VAL A 10 -2.43 15.81 -6.58
C VAL A 10 -1.53 15.68 -7.82
N ARG A 11 -2.01 16.08 -9.01
CA ARG A 11 -1.17 16.17 -10.21
C ARG A 11 -0.09 17.23 -10.06
N LEU A 12 -0.46 18.42 -9.60
CA LEU A 12 0.46 19.52 -9.39
C LEU A 12 1.54 19.15 -8.36
N GLU A 13 1.14 18.51 -7.25
CA GLU A 13 2.07 18.00 -6.23
C GLU A 13 3.07 17.00 -6.83
N THR A 14 2.57 16.02 -7.58
CA THR A 14 3.42 15.00 -8.23
C THR A 14 4.41 15.66 -9.21
N VAL A 15 3.93 16.56 -10.07
CA VAL A 15 4.78 17.24 -11.07
C VAL A 15 5.80 18.14 -10.40
N LYS A 16 5.43 18.90 -9.35
CA LYS A 16 6.37 19.73 -8.58
C LYS A 16 7.49 18.88 -7.97
N ALA A 17 7.15 17.75 -7.37
CA ALA A 17 8.14 16.83 -6.80
C ALA A 17 9.07 16.24 -7.87
N LEU A 18 8.55 15.91 -9.06
CA LEU A 18 9.37 15.44 -10.18
C LEU A 18 10.31 16.53 -10.71
N LEU A 19 9.82 17.77 -10.86
CA LEU A 19 10.65 18.91 -11.28
C LEU A 19 11.73 19.24 -10.26
N ALA A 20 11.44 19.07 -8.97
CA ALA A 20 12.41 19.20 -7.88
C ALA A 20 13.39 18.02 -7.80
N ARG A 21 13.37 17.08 -8.77
CA ARG A 21 14.26 15.91 -8.83
C ARG A 21 14.22 15.04 -7.57
N ARG A 22 13.06 14.97 -6.91
CA ARG A 22 12.91 14.18 -5.68
C ARG A 22 13.25 12.70 -5.89
N LEU A 23 13.00 12.14 -7.07
CA LEU A 23 13.38 10.75 -7.35
C LEU A 23 14.90 10.55 -7.47
N ASP A 24 15.66 11.59 -7.81
CA ASP A 24 17.11 11.49 -8.05
C ASP A 24 17.91 11.45 -6.74
N GLU A 25 17.35 11.98 -5.64
CA GLU A 25 17.93 11.90 -4.30
C GLU A 25 18.11 10.45 -3.80
N ASN A 26 17.43 9.48 -4.43
CA ASN A 26 17.60 8.03 -4.29
C ASN A 26 18.03 7.53 -2.89
N PRO A 27 17.18 7.72 -1.87
CA PRO A 27 17.57 7.45 -0.50
C PRO A 27 17.64 5.92 -0.29
N LEU A 28 18.42 5.41 0.68
CA LEU A 28 18.62 3.97 0.92
C LEU A 28 17.33 3.11 0.94
N PRO A 29 17.34 1.78 0.75
CA PRO A 29 16.12 0.99 0.99
C PRO A 29 15.63 1.07 2.44
N VAL A 30 14.33 0.89 2.67
CA VAL A 30 13.85 0.61 4.03
C VAL A 30 14.46 -0.70 4.55
N PRO A 31 14.64 -0.91 5.87
CA PRO A 31 15.39 -2.04 6.41
C PRO A 31 14.93 -3.43 5.94
N ASP A 32 13.62 -3.62 5.76
CA ASP A 32 13.03 -4.87 5.27
C ASP A 32 12.84 -4.92 3.75
N ALA A 33 13.35 -3.93 3.02
CA ALA A 33 13.33 -3.98 1.56
C ALA A 33 14.22 -5.12 1.07
N VAL A 34 13.69 -5.88 0.11
CA VAL A 34 14.42 -6.95 -0.56
C VAL A 34 15.48 -6.34 -1.47
N THR A 35 16.67 -6.90 -1.42
CA THR A 35 17.80 -6.54 -2.27
C THR A 35 17.95 -7.56 -3.40
N PRO A 36 18.60 -7.20 -4.52
CA PRO A 36 18.82 -8.15 -5.60
C PRO A 36 19.56 -9.42 -5.17
N SER A 37 20.47 -9.31 -4.19
CA SER A 37 21.21 -10.45 -3.61
C SER A 37 20.33 -11.42 -2.80
N ASP A 38 19.15 -11.00 -2.37
CA ASP A 38 18.21 -11.87 -1.66
C ASP A 38 17.46 -12.81 -2.65
N ILE A 39 17.49 -12.54 -3.96
CA ILE A 39 16.71 -13.26 -4.98
C ILE A 39 17.59 -14.25 -5.76
N PRO A 40 17.36 -15.58 -5.63
CA PRO A 40 18.17 -16.60 -6.30
C PRO A 40 18.32 -16.41 -7.81
N SER A 41 17.22 -16.14 -8.53
CA SER A 41 17.24 -15.97 -9.99
C SER A 41 18.03 -14.76 -10.46
N VAL A 42 18.31 -13.78 -9.59
CA VAL A 42 19.14 -12.63 -9.94
C VAL A 42 20.61 -13.04 -10.04
N ALA A 43 21.08 -13.94 -9.17
CA ALA A 43 22.42 -14.49 -9.29
C ALA A 43 22.59 -15.29 -10.59
N GLU A 44 21.55 -16.02 -11.00
CA GLU A 44 21.58 -16.84 -12.23
C GLU A 44 21.43 -16.01 -13.52
N LEU A 45 20.52 -15.03 -13.53
CA LEU A 45 20.09 -14.30 -14.73
C LEU A 45 20.67 -12.87 -14.83
N GLY A 46 21.62 -12.52 -13.97
CA GLY A 46 22.31 -11.22 -13.96
C GLY A 46 21.47 -10.05 -13.41
N PRO A 47 21.78 -8.77 -13.67
CA PRO A 47 21.08 -7.63 -13.07
C PRO A 47 19.93 -7.02 -13.92
N GLY A 48 19.53 -7.67 -15.01
CA GLY A 48 18.56 -7.10 -15.96
C GLY A 48 17.15 -6.89 -15.42
N ASP A 49 16.52 -5.77 -15.82
CA ASP A 49 15.12 -5.45 -15.50
C ASP A 49 14.16 -6.59 -15.90
N ARG A 50 13.35 -7.09 -14.97
CA ARG A 50 12.37 -8.16 -15.23
C ARG A 50 11.34 -8.29 -14.13
N VAL A 51 10.31 -9.08 -14.41
CA VAL A 51 9.34 -9.52 -13.40
C VAL A 51 9.92 -10.73 -12.67
N LEU A 52 9.88 -10.70 -11.34
CA LEU A 52 10.35 -11.78 -10.46
C LEU A 52 9.17 -12.59 -9.92
N ALA A 53 8.08 -11.91 -9.54
CA ALA A 53 6.88 -12.56 -9.02
C ALA A 53 5.61 -11.76 -9.34
N GLU A 54 4.47 -12.43 -9.31
CA GLU A 54 3.14 -11.83 -9.35
C GLU A 54 2.54 -11.76 -7.95
N LEU A 55 1.93 -10.62 -7.60
CA LEU A 55 1.23 -10.46 -6.33
C LEU A 55 -0.27 -10.65 -6.54
N ASP A 56 -0.84 -11.55 -5.77
CA ASP A 56 -2.26 -11.93 -5.85
C ASP A 56 -3.16 -10.93 -5.08
N GLN A 57 -4.48 -11.16 -5.10
CA GLN A 57 -5.48 -10.34 -4.41
C GLN A 57 -5.20 -10.13 -2.91
N ASP A 58 -4.86 -11.17 -2.17
CA ASP A 58 -4.51 -11.09 -0.74
C ASP A 58 -3.07 -10.58 -0.51
N GLY A 59 -2.27 -10.46 -1.57
CA GLY A 59 -0.91 -9.95 -1.50
C GLY A 59 0.17 -11.01 -1.31
N PHE A 60 -0.12 -12.31 -1.51
CA PHE A 60 0.94 -13.31 -1.59
C PHE A 60 1.64 -13.22 -2.95
N ALA A 61 2.95 -13.48 -2.92
CA ALA A 61 3.80 -13.48 -4.10
C ALA A 61 3.90 -14.87 -4.71
N PHE A 62 3.90 -14.92 -6.04
CA PHE A 62 4.08 -16.14 -6.82
C PHE A 62 5.24 -15.94 -7.79
N ALA A 63 6.35 -16.64 -7.53
CA ALA A 63 7.55 -16.63 -8.33
C ALA A 63 7.26 -16.97 -9.80
N LEU A 64 7.92 -16.26 -10.72
CA LEU A 64 7.97 -16.63 -12.12
C LEU A 64 9.12 -17.60 -12.42
N HIS A 65 10.23 -17.49 -11.69
CA HIS A 65 11.38 -18.37 -11.83
C HIS A 65 11.34 -19.49 -10.79
N PRO A 66 11.60 -20.77 -11.15
CA PRO A 66 11.57 -21.89 -10.20
C PRO A 66 12.50 -21.71 -9.00
N ALA A 67 13.69 -21.11 -9.21
CA ALA A 67 14.66 -20.84 -8.14
C ALA A 67 14.13 -19.89 -7.05
N ASP A 68 13.16 -19.02 -7.39
CA ASP A 68 12.60 -18.04 -6.45
C ASP A 68 11.36 -18.56 -5.70
N VAL A 69 10.88 -19.77 -6.03
CA VAL A 69 9.67 -20.36 -5.41
C VAL A 69 9.80 -20.44 -3.88
N PRO A 70 10.91 -20.92 -3.29
CA PRO A 70 11.07 -20.94 -1.83
C PRO A 70 11.09 -19.54 -1.20
N PHE A 71 11.40 -18.50 -1.98
CA PHE A 71 11.45 -17.13 -1.51
C PHE A 71 10.07 -16.47 -1.52
N PHE A 72 9.32 -16.60 -2.62
CA PHE A 72 8.03 -15.90 -2.81
C PHE A 72 6.80 -16.72 -2.38
N ASN A 73 6.75 -18.00 -2.74
CA ASN A 73 5.49 -18.77 -2.67
C ASN A 73 5.26 -19.27 -1.24
N ARG A 74 4.43 -18.55 -0.49
CA ARG A 74 4.00 -18.96 0.86
C ARG A 74 2.67 -19.71 0.90
N ARG A 75 2.00 -19.86 -0.24
CA ARG A 75 0.76 -20.63 -0.37
C ARG A 75 0.70 -21.33 -1.73
N SER A 76 -0.10 -22.39 -1.82
CA SER A 76 -0.25 -23.24 -3.01
C SER A 76 -1.18 -22.65 -4.06
N GLU A 77 -2.21 -21.90 -3.65
CA GLU A 77 -3.27 -21.42 -4.53
C GLU A 77 -3.21 -19.92 -4.77
N LYS A 78 -3.38 -19.49 -6.02
CA LYS A 78 -3.30 -18.09 -6.42
C LYS A 78 -4.71 -17.52 -6.67
N MET A 79 -5.01 -16.36 -6.06
CA MET A 79 -6.23 -15.62 -6.35
C MET A 79 -5.93 -14.43 -7.28
N PRO A 80 -6.41 -14.46 -8.53
CA PRO A 80 -6.10 -13.40 -9.48
C PRO A 80 -6.67 -12.05 -9.02
N ARG A 81 -5.87 -10.98 -9.09
CA ARG A 81 -6.34 -9.61 -8.83
C ARG A 81 -7.31 -9.12 -9.91
N LEU A 82 -8.41 -8.51 -9.46
CA LEU A 82 -9.43 -7.94 -10.36
C LEU A 82 -9.17 -6.47 -10.76
N ARG A 83 -8.54 -5.66 -9.90
CA ARG A 83 -8.44 -4.19 -10.07
C ARG A 83 -7.06 -3.68 -10.49
N TYR A 84 -5.99 -4.36 -10.07
CA TYR A 84 -4.62 -3.90 -10.23
C TYR A 84 -3.71 -5.02 -10.73
N ARG A 85 -2.68 -4.65 -11.50
CA ARG A 85 -1.57 -5.54 -11.78
C ARG A 85 -0.42 -5.19 -10.86
N LEU A 86 -0.19 -6.05 -9.87
CA LEU A 86 0.94 -5.95 -8.95
C LEU A 86 1.97 -7.03 -9.29
N HIS A 87 3.22 -6.61 -9.37
CA HIS A 87 4.34 -7.51 -9.62
C HIS A 87 5.50 -7.13 -8.71
N VAL A 88 6.28 -8.11 -8.28
CA VAL A 88 7.64 -7.86 -7.81
C VAL A 88 8.55 -7.84 -9.03
N VAL A 89 9.37 -6.80 -9.18
CA VAL A 89 10.24 -6.60 -10.34
C VAL A 89 11.66 -6.25 -9.89
N LEU A 90 12.66 -6.69 -10.65
CA LEU A 90 13.98 -6.08 -10.63
C LEU A 90 13.92 -4.86 -11.56
N ARG A 91 14.26 -3.68 -11.04
CA ARG A 91 14.21 -2.41 -11.76
C ARG A 91 15.39 -1.54 -11.36
N ARG A 92 16.31 -1.27 -12.30
CA ARG A 92 17.49 -0.41 -12.08
C ARG A 92 18.29 -0.81 -10.82
N GLY A 93 18.45 -2.12 -10.59
CA GLY A 93 19.17 -2.63 -9.42
C GLY A 93 18.37 -2.64 -8.11
N TYR A 94 17.07 -2.34 -8.12
CA TYR A 94 16.20 -2.44 -6.95
C TYR A 94 15.15 -3.53 -7.14
N VAL A 95 14.79 -4.22 -6.06
CA VAL A 95 13.62 -5.11 -6.05
C VAL A 95 12.41 -4.31 -5.59
N CYS A 96 11.46 -4.11 -6.49
CA CYS A 96 10.34 -3.20 -6.30
C CYS A 96 8.99 -3.90 -6.48
N VAL A 97 7.97 -3.41 -5.79
CA VAL A 97 6.57 -3.59 -6.22
C VAL A 97 6.29 -2.64 -7.38
N ARG A 98 5.94 -3.20 -8.53
CA ARG A 98 5.39 -2.49 -9.68
C ARG A 98 3.86 -2.47 -9.57
N LYS A 99 3.28 -1.34 -9.16
CA LYS A 99 1.82 -1.11 -9.12
C LYS A 99 1.37 -0.40 -10.40
N ARG A 100 0.67 -1.12 -11.27
CA ARG A 100 0.07 -0.55 -12.49
C ARG A 100 -1.45 -0.42 -12.34
N PHE A 101 -1.95 0.79 -12.55
CA PHE A 101 -3.37 1.11 -12.47
C PHE A 101 -4.05 0.83 -13.82
N ILE A 102 -4.82 -0.27 -13.89
CA ILE A 102 -5.40 -0.77 -15.16
C ILE A 102 -6.85 -0.34 -15.40
N GLY A 103 -7.57 0.15 -14.38
CA GLY A 103 -8.97 0.54 -14.53
C GLY A 103 -9.81 0.23 -13.29
N GLN A 104 -11.13 0.18 -13.47
CA GLN A 104 -12.08 -0.31 -12.48
C GLN A 104 -12.83 -1.53 -13.05
N PRO A 105 -13.30 -2.47 -12.21
CA PRO A 105 -14.16 -3.58 -12.63
C PRO A 105 -15.41 -3.06 -13.35
N ARG A 106 -15.98 -3.84 -14.28
CA ARG A 106 -17.14 -3.41 -15.10
C ARG A 106 -18.38 -3.02 -14.29
N ASN A 107 -18.53 -3.56 -13.09
CA ASN A 107 -19.64 -3.30 -12.17
C ASN A 107 -19.41 -2.09 -11.26
N ALA A 108 -18.28 -1.39 -11.38
CA ALA A 108 -18.01 -0.21 -10.58
C ALA A 108 -18.90 0.98 -11.03
N PRO A 109 -19.21 1.93 -10.13
CA PRO A 109 -19.92 3.15 -10.50
C PRO A 109 -19.20 3.93 -11.60
N ALA A 110 -19.95 4.59 -12.49
CA ALA A 110 -19.39 5.38 -13.59
C ALA A 110 -18.40 6.46 -13.12
N SER A 111 -18.62 7.05 -11.95
CA SER A 111 -17.70 7.99 -11.31
C SER A 111 -16.33 7.36 -11.01
N ALA A 112 -16.30 6.11 -10.54
CA ALA A 112 -15.06 5.40 -10.27
C ALA A 112 -14.28 5.10 -11.56
N HIS A 113 -14.97 4.74 -12.64
CA HIS A 113 -14.37 4.60 -13.96
C HIS A 113 -13.77 5.91 -14.45
N LEU A 114 -14.51 7.02 -14.32
CA LEU A 114 -14.01 8.35 -14.70
C LEU A 114 -12.76 8.74 -13.90
N TYR A 115 -12.75 8.52 -12.59
CA TYR A 115 -11.58 8.83 -11.75
C TYR A 115 -10.36 7.96 -12.10
N SER A 116 -10.57 6.69 -12.40
CA SER A 116 -9.50 5.80 -12.86
C SER A 116 -8.98 6.23 -14.23
N LEU A 117 -9.87 6.60 -15.17
CA LEU A 117 -9.52 7.13 -16.48
C LEU A 117 -8.71 8.41 -16.37
N LEU A 118 -9.04 9.29 -15.43
CA LEU A 118 -8.30 10.53 -15.18
C LEU A 118 -7.00 10.30 -14.37
N GLY A 119 -6.77 9.09 -13.85
CA GLY A 119 -5.59 8.72 -13.09
C GLY A 119 -5.58 9.27 -11.66
N LEU A 120 -6.74 9.62 -11.08
CA LEU A 120 -6.82 10.21 -9.74
C LEU A 120 -6.10 9.35 -8.70
N PHE A 121 -6.38 8.05 -8.66
CA PHE A 121 -5.78 7.11 -7.72
C PHE A 121 -4.26 7.02 -7.85
N PHE A 122 -3.76 7.00 -9.09
CA PHE A 122 -2.33 7.00 -9.39
C PHE A 122 -1.63 8.27 -8.88
N TYR A 123 -2.17 9.45 -9.22
CA TYR A 123 -1.57 10.71 -8.78
C TYR A 123 -1.70 10.92 -7.27
N ASN A 124 -2.78 10.42 -6.65
CA ASN A 124 -2.96 10.51 -5.21
C ASN A 124 -1.91 9.67 -4.47
N GLU A 125 -1.68 8.43 -4.90
CA GLU A 125 -0.65 7.57 -4.32
C GLU A 125 0.77 8.10 -4.59
N ALA A 126 1.04 8.59 -5.81
CA ALA A 126 2.32 9.22 -6.13
C ALA A 126 2.60 10.43 -5.22
N ALA A 127 1.63 11.34 -5.07
CA ALA A 127 1.76 12.52 -4.22
C ALA A 127 1.99 12.13 -2.74
N ALA A 128 1.25 11.15 -2.23
CA ALA A 128 1.44 10.64 -0.87
C ALA A 128 2.85 10.07 -0.67
N LEU A 129 3.29 9.15 -1.53
CA LEU A 129 4.61 8.52 -1.42
C LEU A 129 5.76 9.53 -1.57
N LEU A 130 5.60 10.55 -2.42
CA LEU A 130 6.59 11.61 -2.58
C LEU A 130 6.68 12.55 -1.36
N ARG A 131 5.60 12.69 -0.58
CA ARG A 131 5.60 13.42 0.70
C ARG A 131 6.16 12.60 1.85
N LEU A 132 5.89 11.29 1.84
CA LEU A 132 6.25 10.36 2.92
C LEU A 132 7.59 9.65 2.69
N ARG A 133 8.32 10.00 1.62
CA ARG A 133 9.54 9.33 1.14
C ARG A 133 10.67 9.17 2.17
N ASP A 134 10.69 10.02 3.19
CA ASP A 134 11.71 10.08 4.23
C ASP A 134 11.28 9.31 5.49
N LEU A 135 10.02 8.88 5.56
CA LEU A 135 9.54 8.06 6.66
C LEU A 135 10.07 6.62 6.54
N PRO A 136 10.69 6.08 7.59
CA PRO A 136 11.17 4.70 7.59
C PRO A 136 10.01 3.68 7.55
N SER A 137 8.80 4.09 7.92
CA SER A 137 7.59 3.27 7.98
C SER A 137 6.78 3.29 6.67
N VAL A 138 7.31 3.86 5.59
CA VAL A 138 6.64 3.89 4.28
C VAL A 138 7.63 3.38 3.23
N PRO A 139 7.28 2.34 2.45
CA PRO A 139 8.15 1.86 1.38
C PRO A 139 8.45 2.97 0.37
N ARG A 140 9.71 3.10 -0.04
CA ARG A 140 10.17 4.24 -0.83
C ARG A 140 9.73 4.12 -2.27
N ILE A 141 9.24 5.22 -2.84
CA ILE A 141 9.03 5.32 -4.29
C ILE A 141 10.39 5.42 -5.00
N ARG A 142 10.62 4.52 -5.96
CA ARG A 142 11.87 4.39 -6.72
C ARG A 142 11.79 4.95 -8.12
N ASP A 143 10.64 4.81 -8.75
CA ASP A 143 10.42 5.26 -10.11
C ASP A 143 8.91 5.42 -10.33
N LEU A 144 8.52 6.20 -11.33
CA LEU A 144 7.14 6.26 -11.77
C LEU A 144 7.05 6.56 -13.26
N HIS A 145 6.04 5.98 -13.90
CA HIS A 145 5.73 6.23 -15.30
C HIS A 145 4.34 6.85 -15.41
N LEU A 146 4.30 8.14 -15.78
CA LEU A 146 3.04 8.88 -15.93
C LEU A 146 2.15 8.30 -17.04
N THR A 147 2.73 7.97 -18.19
CA THR A 147 2.01 7.47 -19.38
C THR A 147 1.28 6.16 -19.10
N THR A 148 1.96 5.22 -18.42
CA THR A 148 1.40 3.91 -18.11
C THR A 148 0.76 3.84 -16.73
N ARG A 149 0.79 4.94 -15.96
CA ARG A 149 0.31 5.04 -14.57
C ARG A 149 0.87 3.89 -13.74
N THR A 150 2.19 3.84 -13.68
CA THR A 150 2.91 2.78 -12.96
C THR A 150 3.78 3.40 -11.89
N LEU A 151 3.72 2.85 -10.67
CA LEU A 151 4.60 3.18 -9.56
C LEU A 151 5.55 2.01 -9.31
N PHE A 152 6.79 2.33 -8.96
CA PHE A 152 7.78 1.37 -8.48
C PHE A 152 8.14 1.75 -7.06
N ILE A 153 7.91 0.85 -6.12
CA ILE A 153 8.02 1.08 -4.68
C ILE A 153 8.89 -0.03 -4.09
N ASP A 154 9.69 0.22 -3.06
CA ASP A 154 10.45 -0.83 -2.36
C ASP A 154 9.57 -2.07 -2.11
N TYR A 155 10.06 -3.26 -2.48
CA TYR A 155 9.40 -4.49 -2.08
C TYR A 155 9.84 -4.87 -0.67
N VAL A 156 8.96 -4.64 0.30
CA VAL A 156 9.17 -5.04 1.69
C VAL A 156 8.81 -6.51 1.85
N ARG A 157 9.77 -7.32 2.32
CA ARG A 157 9.52 -8.71 2.68
C ARG A 157 8.82 -8.77 4.04
N GLY A 158 7.70 -9.46 4.11
CA GLY A 158 6.89 -9.44 5.32
C GLY A 158 5.52 -10.06 5.11
N GLN A 159 4.64 -9.80 6.07
CA GLN A 159 3.23 -10.16 5.98
C GLN A 159 2.35 -9.03 6.50
N THR A 160 1.10 -8.94 6.05
CA THR A 160 0.17 -7.92 6.56
C THR A 160 -0.28 -8.27 7.99
N LEU A 161 -0.78 -7.28 8.74
CA LEU A 161 -1.49 -7.55 10.00
C LEU A 161 -2.69 -8.48 9.76
N GLN A 162 -3.31 -8.40 8.58
CA GLN A 162 -4.39 -9.30 8.17
C GLN A 162 -3.92 -10.75 8.06
N HIS A 163 -2.74 -11.01 7.47
CA HIS A 163 -2.15 -12.35 7.44
C HIS A 163 -1.87 -12.87 8.84
N GLN A 164 -1.28 -12.06 9.72
CA GLN A 164 -1.01 -12.47 11.10
C GLN A 164 -2.30 -12.84 11.85
N VAL A 165 -3.40 -12.11 11.61
CA VAL A 165 -4.72 -12.46 12.15
C VAL A 165 -5.23 -13.78 11.55
N ALA A 166 -5.09 -13.96 10.23
CA ALA A 166 -5.51 -15.18 9.54
C ALA A 166 -4.75 -16.43 10.00
N GLU A 167 -3.44 -16.33 10.26
CA GLU A 167 -2.58 -17.40 10.80
C GLU A 167 -3.08 -17.94 12.15
N ARG A 168 -3.86 -17.16 12.90
CA ARG A 168 -4.50 -17.59 14.16
C ARG A 168 -5.84 -18.29 13.96
N GLY A 169 -6.17 -18.66 12.72
CA GLY A 169 -7.38 -19.39 12.36
C GLY A 169 -8.60 -18.50 12.07
N GLN A 170 -8.40 -17.19 11.93
CA GLN A 170 -9.49 -16.25 11.62
C GLN A 170 -9.73 -16.20 10.10
N LYS A 171 -10.99 -16.27 9.69
CA LYS A 171 -11.38 -16.22 8.27
C LYS A 171 -11.54 -14.77 7.81
N VAL A 172 -10.42 -14.15 7.44
CA VAL A 172 -10.34 -12.72 7.09
C VAL A 172 -9.70 -12.46 5.72
N LEU A 173 -9.18 -13.49 5.05
CA LEU A 173 -8.65 -13.37 3.69
C LEU A 173 -9.75 -13.49 2.65
N ASP A 174 -9.52 -12.94 1.45
CA ASP A 174 -10.51 -13.03 0.37
C ASP A 174 -10.73 -14.50 -0.06
N ILE A 175 -9.71 -15.34 0.04
CA ILE A 175 -9.81 -16.77 -0.26
C ILE A 175 -10.74 -17.52 0.70
N ASP A 176 -10.78 -17.10 1.97
CA ASP A 176 -11.66 -17.70 2.98
C ASP A 176 -13.15 -17.37 2.72
N LEU A 177 -13.38 -16.28 1.98
CA LEU A 177 -14.70 -15.73 1.66
C LEU A 177 -15.18 -16.11 0.26
N ALA A 178 -14.32 -16.68 -0.59
CA ALA A 178 -14.67 -17.14 -1.92
C ALA A 178 -15.88 -18.11 -1.97
N PRO A 179 -16.13 -18.98 -0.96
CA PRO A 179 -17.37 -19.78 -0.92
C PRO A 179 -18.65 -18.96 -0.64
N LEU A 180 -18.53 -17.72 -0.14
CA LEU A 180 -19.64 -16.93 0.37
C LEU A 180 -20.18 -15.89 -0.64
N GLY A 181 -19.61 -15.79 -1.85
CA GLY A 181 -20.15 -14.96 -2.93
C GLY A 181 -20.19 -13.44 -2.66
N GLN A 182 -19.60 -12.96 -1.57
CA GLN A 182 -19.63 -11.56 -1.14
C GLN A 182 -18.21 -10.98 -1.13
N LEU A 183 -17.85 -10.30 -2.21
CA LEU A 183 -16.58 -9.55 -2.33
C LEU A 183 -16.57 -8.25 -1.49
N PHE A 184 -17.73 -7.84 -0.95
CA PHE A 184 -17.88 -6.74 -0.02
C PHE A 184 -18.78 -7.20 1.13
N ASP A 185 -18.15 -7.49 2.27
CA ASP A 185 -18.83 -7.97 3.47
C ASP A 185 -18.52 -7.01 4.64
N PRO A 186 -19.42 -6.10 5.03
CA PRO A 186 -19.24 -5.25 6.22
C PRO A 186 -18.98 -6.05 7.50
N GLU A 187 -19.45 -7.30 7.57
CA GLU A 187 -19.15 -8.19 8.69
C GLU A 187 -17.68 -8.63 8.68
N ARG A 188 -17.00 -8.63 7.53
CA ARG A 188 -15.55 -8.89 7.46
C ARG A 188 -14.78 -7.81 8.20
N ASP A 189 -15.05 -6.53 7.91
CA ASP A 189 -14.35 -5.43 8.57
C ASP A 189 -14.55 -5.52 10.09
N ARG A 190 -15.79 -5.82 10.53
CA ARG A 190 -16.08 -6.07 11.95
C ARG A 190 -15.26 -7.23 12.52
N ARG A 191 -15.22 -8.39 11.83
CA ARG A 191 -14.43 -9.56 12.25
C ARG A 191 -12.94 -9.25 12.32
N GLU A 192 -12.39 -8.51 11.36
CA GLU A 192 -10.98 -8.12 11.36
C GLU A 192 -10.64 -7.23 12.55
N ILE A 193 -11.48 -6.24 12.84
CA ILE A 193 -11.29 -5.33 13.97
C ILE A 193 -11.33 -6.09 15.29
N GLU A 194 -12.34 -6.96 15.48
CA GLU A 194 -12.47 -7.79 16.68
C GLU A 194 -11.31 -8.77 16.84
N ALA A 195 -10.88 -9.41 15.75
CA ALA A 195 -9.77 -10.34 15.75
C ALA A 195 -8.42 -9.64 16.01
N PHE A 196 -8.23 -8.42 15.52
CA PHE A 196 -7.05 -7.62 15.86
C PHE A 196 -7.05 -7.21 17.33
N ALA A 197 -8.18 -6.73 17.85
CA ALA A 197 -8.31 -6.30 19.23
C ALA A 197 -8.09 -7.46 20.23
N SER A 198 -8.68 -8.62 19.96
CA SER A 198 -8.55 -9.83 20.82
C SER A 198 -7.27 -10.61 20.59
N GLY A 199 -6.66 -10.52 19.40
CA GLY A 199 -5.48 -11.28 18.99
C GLY A 199 -4.13 -10.64 19.33
N GLY A 200 -4.06 -9.67 20.24
CA GLY A 200 -2.78 -9.03 20.59
C GLY A 200 -2.39 -7.85 19.68
N GLY A 201 -3.37 -7.22 19.04
CA GLY A 201 -3.17 -5.94 18.35
C GLY A 201 -2.63 -4.82 19.25
N GLU A 202 -2.80 -4.95 20.58
CA GLU A 202 -2.20 -4.08 21.59
C GLU A 202 -0.69 -3.90 21.39
N ALA A 203 0.03 -4.97 21.03
CA ALA A 203 1.47 -4.93 20.81
C ALA A 203 1.88 -4.02 19.61
N HIS A 204 0.95 -3.74 18.70
CA HIS A 204 1.19 -2.93 17.51
C HIS A 204 0.64 -1.50 17.63
N ARG A 205 -0.29 -1.23 18.56
CA ARG A 205 -1.00 0.05 18.67
C ARG A 205 -0.07 1.26 18.77
N GLY A 206 0.89 1.24 19.70
CA GLY A 206 1.83 2.34 19.88
C GLY A 206 2.61 2.66 18.60
N ARG A 207 3.08 1.62 17.90
CA ARG A 207 3.83 1.80 16.64
C ARG A 207 2.94 2.30 15.50
N ILE A 208 1.70 1.82 15.41
CA ILE A 208 0.73 2.32 14.42
C ILE A 208 0.42 3.79 14.69
N GLU A 209 0.24 4.18 15.95
CA GLU A 209 -0.02 5.57 16.33
C GLU A 209 1.13 6.49 15.92
N GLU A 210 2.38 6.11 16.20
CA GLU A 210 3.57 6.84 15.77
C GLU A 210 3.60 7.05 14.25
N ILE A 211 3.31 5.99 13.49
CA ILE A 211 3.29 6.04 12.02
C ILE A 211 2.20 7.00 11.54
N VAL A 212 0.98 6.89 12.07
CA VAL A 212 -0.14 7.75 11.69
C VAL A 212 0.16 9.22 12.00
N ARG A 213 0.70 9.52 13.19
CA ARG A 213 1.11 10.89 13.55
C ARG A 213 2.18 11.42 12.60
N ALA A 214 3.17 10.60 12.26
CA ALA A 214 4.24 10.99 11.35
C ALA A 214 3.76 11.25 9.91
N MET A 215 2.76 10.50 9.43
CA MET A 215 2.10 10.72 8.14
C MET A 215 1.25 11.99 8.15
N ASN A 216 0.41 12.17 9.17
CA ASN A 216 -0.45 13.35 9.32
C ASN A 216 0.37 14.64 9.40
N ALA A 217 1.50 14.60 10.11
CA ALA A 217 2.45 15.72 10.20
C ALA A 217 3.11 16.08 8.84
N ARG A 218 3.09 15.18 7.86
CA ARG A 218 3.51 15.43 6.47
C ARG A 218 2.33 15.74 5.55
N GLY A 219 1.17 16.00 6.12
CA GLY A 219 -0.03 16.37 5.39
C GLY A 219 -0.62 15.21 4.59
N VAL A 220 -0.49 13.96 5.05
CA VAL A 220 -1.03 12.77 4.39
C VAL A 220 -1.85 11.94 5.38
N ALA A 221 -3.12 11.69 5.05
CA ALA A 221 -4.03 10.90 5.88
C ALA A 221 -4.71 9.80 5.04
N PRO A 222 -4.28 8.52 5.15
CA PRO A 222 -4.87 7.40 4.39
C PRO A 222 -6.33 7.13 4.76
N LEU A 223 -7.24 7.12 3.78
CA LEU A 223 -8.67 6.85 3.98
C LEU A 223 -9.04 5.38 3.76
N ASP A 224 -8.14 4.57 3.23
CA ASP A 224 -8.29 3.10 3.15
C ASP A 224 -7.59 2.46 4.35
N VAL A 225 -8.12 2.67 5.54
CA VAL A 225 -7.57 2.11 6.79
C VAL A 225 -8.08 0.68 6.94
N LYS A 226 -7.17 -0.29 6.96
CA LYS A 226 -7.46 -1.72 7.20
C LYS A 226 -6.17 -2.49 7.52
N LEU A 227 -6.30 -3.68 8.09
CA LEU A 227 -5.15 -4.52 8.47
C LEU A 227 -4.28 -4.94 7.27
N GLY A 228 -4.91 -5.12 6.10
CA GLY A 228 -4.22 -5.47 4.85
C GLY A 228 -3.27 -4.37 4.32
N ASN A 229 -3.38 -3.14 4.83
CA ASN A 229 -2.53 -2.01 4.42
C ASN A 229 -1.37 -1.72 5.38
N VAL A 230 -1.17 -2.58 6.39
CA VAL A 230 -0.05 -2.49 7.33
C VAL A 230 0.75 -3.80 7.26
N LEU A 231 2.01 -3.70 6.84
CA LEU A 231 2.96 -4.83 6.74
C LEU A 231 3.83 -4.90 8.00
N ILE A 232 4.09 -6.11 8.48
CA ILE A 232 5.15 -6.45 9.42
C ILE A 232 6.35 -6.93 8.61
N GLY A 233 7.48 -6.23 8.70
CA GLY A 233 8.74 -6.60 8.08
C GLY A 233 9.30 -7.90 8.66
N GLU A 234 9.78 -8.80 7.80
CA GLU A 234 10.26 -10.11 8.20
C GLU A 234 11.61 -10.08 8.92
N LYS A 235 12.51 -9.18 8.53
CA LYS A 235 13.87 -9.09 9.11
C LYS A 235 13.84 -8.34 10.44
N THR A 236 13.10 -7.25 10.54
CA THR A 236 13.15 -6.37 11.72
C THR A 236 11.87 -6.32 12.55
N GLY A 237 10.76 -6.91 12.08
CA GLY A 237 9.46 -6.78 12.72
C GLY A 237 8.86 -5.35 12.65
N ALA A 238 9.46 -4.44 11.89
CA ALA A 238 8.97 -3.07 11.78
C ALA A 238 7.64 -3.01 11.02
N LEU A 239 6.80 -2.03 11.37
CA LEU A 239 5.55 -1.80 10.67
C LEU A 239 5.73 -0.83 9.51
N TYR A 240 5.13 -1.17 8.37
CA TYR A 240 5.12 -0.35 7.16
C TYR A 240 3.70 -0.11 6.69
N TRP A 241 3.33 1.14 6.44
CA TRP A 241 2.05 1.48 5.85
C TRP A 241 2.15 1.50 4.32
N VAL A 242 1.20 0.86 3.65
CA VAL A 242 1.13 0.77 2.19
C VAL A 242 -0.25 1.17 1.69
N ASP A 243 -0.36 1.34 0.37
CA ASP A 243 -1.58 1.70 -0.35
C ASP A 243 -2.14 3.09 0.01
N PHE A 244 -1.71 4.11 -0.75
CA PHE A 244 -2.13 5.51 -0.58
C PHE A 244 -3.04 6.01 -1.69
N GLU A 245 -3.66 5.11 -2.45
CA GLU A 245 -4.51 5.46 -3.59
C GLU A 245 -5.71 6.32 -3.18
N ARG A 246 -6.16 6.15 -1.93
CA ARG A 246 -7.18 6.96 -1.26
C ARG A 246 -6.58 7.59 -0.01
N ALA A 247 -5.77 8.62 -0.15
CA ALA A 247 -5.25 9.42 0.96
C ALA A 247 -5.66 10.88 0.83
N ALA A 248 -6.12 11.50 1.91
CA ALA A 248 -6.26 12.96 1.96
C ALA A 248 -4.87 13.60 1.95
N ILE A 249 -4.71 14.66 1.17
CA ILE A 249 -3.44 15.35 0.95
C ILE A 249 -3.63 16.81 1.34
N GLU A 250 -2.82 17.32 2.26
CA GLU A 250 -2.87 18.71 2.69
C GLU A 250 -2.66 19.66 1.49
N GLY A 251 -3.49 20.69 1.40
CA GLY A 251 -3.58 21.58 0.25
C GLY A 251 -4.60 21.14 -0.81
N ALA A 252 -5.12 19.90 -0.74
CA ALA A 252 -6.28 19.48 -1.54
C ALA A 252 -7.60 19.90 -0.85
N PRO A 253 -8.69 20.09 -1.62
CA PRO A 253 -10.00 20.42 -1.05
C PRO A 253 -10.45 19.38 -0.02
N ARG A 254 -11.12 19.84 1.05
CA ARG A 254 -11.69 19.02 2.14
C ARG A 254 -10.65 18.25 2.97
N TYR A 255 -9.37 18.63 2.94
CA TYR A 255 -8.33 17.95 3.71
C TYR A 255 -8.69 17.80 5.19
N ARG A 256 -9.10 18.89 5.88
CA ARG A 256 -9.45 18.85 7.31
C ARG A 256 -10.61 17.89 7.62
N GLU A 257 -11.66 17.91 6.80
CA GLU A 257 -12.79 16.98 6.94
C GLU A 257 -12.34 15.52 6.77
N GLN A 258 -11.46 15.26 5.80
CA GLN A 258 -10.94 13.92 5.53
C GLN A 258 -9.89 13.46 6.55
N LEU A 259 -9.16 14.40 7.16
CA LEU A 259 -8.27 14.11 8.28
C LEU A 259 -9.06 13.65 9.50
N ALA A 260 -10.18 14.31 9.80
CA ALA A 260 -11.10 13.86 10.85
C ALA A 260 -11.69 12.48 10.52
N GLU A 261 -12.14 12.25 9.28
CA GLU A 261 -12.58 10.93 8.80
C GLU A 261 -11.49 9.86 8.99
N HIS A 262 -10.23 10.20 8.68
CA HIS A 262 -9.10 9.31 8.92
C HIS A 262 -8.91 8.99 10.40
N HIS A 263 -9.00 9.99 11.29
CA HIS A 263 -8.89 9.76 12.73
C HIS A 263 -9.98 8.82 13.24
N ASP A 264 -11.22 8.99 12.77
CA ASP A 264 -12.33 8.08 13.10
C ASP A 264 -12.08 6.66 12.60
N LEU A 265 -11.54 6.51 11.38
CA LEU A 265 -11.19 5.21 10.81
C LEU A 265 -10.08 4.53 11.60
N VAL A 266 -9.01 5.25 11.97
CA VAL A 266 -7.90 4.71 12.75
C VAL A 266 -8.35 4.33 14.17
N ASN A 267 -9.24 5.12 14.78
CA ASN A 267 -9.85 4.77 16.05
C ASN A 267 -10.67 3.47 15.92
N ARG A 268 -11.53 3.38 14.90
CA ARG A 268 -12.33 2.18 14.66
C ARG A 268 -11.49 0.93 14.43
N TRP A 269 -10.45 1.02 13.62
CA TRP A 269 -9.64 -0.15 13.23
C TRP A 269 -8.62 -0.58 14.26
N PHE A 270 -8.03 0.38 14.97
CA PHE A 270 -6.88 0.13 15.85
C PHE A 270 -7.11 0.54 17.29
N GLY A 271 -8.22 1.21 17.62
CA GLY A 271 -8.52 1.71 18.97
C GLY A 271 -7.68 2.93 19.37
N LEU A 272 -7.17 3.70 18.40
CA LEU A 272 -6.30 4.85 18.66
C LEU A 272 -7.11 6.15 18.69
N SER A 273 -7.02 6.87 19.79
CA SER A 273 -7.56 8.24 19.88
C SER A 273 -6.47 9.25 19.52
N LEU A 274 -6.55 9.78 18.30
CA LEU A 274 -5.69 10.86 17.86
C LEU A 274 -6.31 12.20 18.29
N PRO A 275 -5.54 13.13 18.87
CA PRO A 275 -6.04 14.46 19.14
C PRO A 275 -6.45 15.09 17.81
N GLY A 276 -7.69 15.56 17.72
CA GLY A 276 -8.09 16.43 16.63
C GLY A 276 -7.18 17.65 16.65
N ASP A 277 -6.70 18.08 15.49
CA ASP A 277 -5.85 19.27 15.39
C ASP A 277 -6.56 20.43 16.08
N GLY A 278 -6.12 20.76 17.29
CA GLY A 278 -6.49 21.99 17.97
C GLY A 278 -6.00 23.10 17.06
N GLY A 279 -6.93 23.72 16.34
CA GLY A 279 -6.62 24.78 15.40
C GLY A 279 -5.72 25.82 16.05
N ALA A 280 -4.55 26.01 15.46
CA ALA A 280 -3.76 27.24 15.53
C ALA A 280 -3.83 27.91 14.16
#